data_AF-A0A4Q5ZW66-F1
#
_entry.id   AF-A0A4Q5ZW66-F1
#
_cell.length_a   1.000
_cell.length_b   1.000
_cell.length_c   1.000
_cell.angle_alpha   90.00
_cell.angle_beta   90.00
_cell.angle_gamma   90.00
#
_symmetry.space_group_name_H-M   'P 1'
#
loop_
_entity.id
_entity.type
_entity.pdbx_description
1 polymer ?
#
loop_
_entity_poly.entity_id
_entity_poly.type
_entity_poly.pdbx_seq_one_letter_code
_entity_poly.pdbx_strand_id
1 'polypeptide(L)' 'MKVLHIIPSLDPKSGGVCQAVRSMIQYVNDGVRHEVVSLDDPTEEFITDSDFTIHALGKGKTAWNY' A
#
# COMPACT_ATOMS: atom_id res chain seq x y z
N MET A 1 -2.14 -18.16 -4.37
CA MET A 1 -3.06 -17.44 -3.46
C MET A 1 -3.05 -15.95 -3.79
N LYS A 2 -4.16 -15.23 -3.61
CA LYS A 2 -4.21 -13.76 -3.78
C LYS A 2 -4.51 -13.11 -2.44
N VAL A 3 -3.78 -12.05 -2.11
CA VAL A 3 -3.92 -11.28 -0.86
C VAL A 3 -4.08 -9.81 -1.22
N LEU A 4 -5.11 -9.17 -0.68
CA LEU A 4 -5.35 -7.74 -0.82
C LEU A 4 -5.13 -7.08 0.55
N HIS A 5 -4.15 -6.20 0.63
CA HIS A 5 -3.92 -5.37 1.82
C HIS A 5 -4.71 -4.07 1.68
N ILE A 6 -5.49 -3.72 2.69
CA ILE A 6 -6.23 -2.44 2.72
C ILE A 6 -5.69 -1.63 3.88
N ILE A 7 -4.97 -0.56 3.57
CA ILE A 7 -4.37 0.32 4.58
C ILE A 7 -4.61 1.78 4.21
N PRO A 8 -4.67 2.71 5.18
CA PRO A 8 -4.97 4.10 4.87
C PRO A 8 -3.87 4.78 4.03
N SER A 9 -2.60 4.43 4.25
CA SER A 9 -1.48 5.06 3.55
C SER A 9 -0.27 4.12 3.41
N LEU A 10 0.41 4.22 2.26
CA LEU A 10 1.70 3.61 1.95
C LEU A 10 2.88 4.59 2.05
N ASP A 11 2.66 5.81 2.54
CA ASP A 11 3.76 6.76 2.79
C ASP A 11 4.73 6.15 3.81
N PRO A 12 6.04 6.04 3.51
CA PRO A 12 7.05 5.59 4.47
C PRO A 12 7.05 6.40 5.79
N LYS A 13 6.55 7.64 5.78
CA LYS A 13 6.40 8.50 6.97
C LYS A 13 5.20 8.11 7.84
N SER A 14 4.22 7.37 7.30
CA SER A 14 3.02 6.91 8.03
C SER A 14 3.31 5.85 9.10
N GLY A 15 4.54 5.31 9.14
CA GLY A 15 5.04 4.47 10.23
C GLY A 15 5.02 2.97 9.93
N GLY A 16 4.99 2.16 11.00
CA GLY A 16 5.33 0.73 10.93
C GLY A 16 4.42 -0.14 10.06
N VAL A 17 3.15 0.23 9.88
CA VAL A 17 2.20 -0.56 9.09
C VAL A 17 2.59 -0.60 7.61
N CYS A 18 2.98 0.54 7.03
CA CYS A 18 3.46 0.60 5.65
C CYS A 18 4.69 -0.32 5.48
N GLN A 19 5.67 -0.22 6.38
CA GLN A 19 6.87 -1.04 6.33
C GLN A 19 6.57 -2.55 6.48
N ALA A 20 5.64 -2.92 7.36
CA ALA A 20 5.22 -4.30 7.54
C ALA A 20 4.61 -4.87 6.25
N VAL A 21 3.70 -4.12 5.59
CA VAL A 21 3.10 -4.54 4.32
C VAL A 21 4.16 -4.68 3.24
N ARG A 22 5.04 -3.69 3.06
CA ARG A 22 6.15 -3.77 2.09
C ARG A 22 7.05 -4.98 2.34
N SER A 23 7.35 -5.28 3.60
CA SER A 23 8.17 -6.44 3.97
C SER A 23 7.48 -7.76 3.66
N MET A 24 6.17 -7.88 3.94
CA MET A 24 5.39 -9.08 3.59
C MET A 24 5.37 -9.34 2.09
N ILE A 25 5.25 -8.28 1.29
CA ILE A 25 5.26 -8.37 -0.18
C ILE A 25 6.65 -8.76 -0.68
N GLN A 26 7.71 -8.14 -0.15
CA GLN A 26 9.09 -8.37 -0.58
C GLN A 26 9.58 -9.80 -0.32
N TYR A 27 9.18 -10.39 0.81
CA TYR A 27 9.66 -11.71 1.24
C TYR A 27 8.63 -12.84 1.03
N VAL A 28 7.68 -12.63 0.13
CA VAL A 28 6.65 -13.63 -0.16
C VAL A 28 7.23 -14.84 -0.91
N ASN A 29 6.71 -16.04 -0.61
CA ASN A 29 7.04 -17.25 -1.37
C ASN A 29 6.38 -17.26 -2.76
N ASP A 30 6.98 -18.01 -3.68
CA ASP A 30 6.44 -18.25 -5.01
C ASP A 30 5.00 -18.79 -4.96
N GLY A 31 4.11 -18.16 -5.75
CA GLY A 31 2.70 -18.56 -5.87
C GLY A 31 1.70 -17.74 -5.05
N VAL A 32 2.16 -16.74 -4.28
CA VAL A 32 1.29 -15.75 -3.63
C VAL A 32 1.44 -14.41 -4.34
N ARG A 33 0.31 -13.79 -4.70
CA ARG A 33 0.27 -12.43 -5.26
C ARG A 33 -0.35 -11.48 -4.26
N HIS A 34 0.33 -10.35 -4.03
CA HIS A 34 -0.13 -9.29 -3.17
C HIS A 34 -0.48 -8.05 -3.99
N GLU A 35 -1.54 -7.38 -3.58
CA GLU A 35 -1.94 -6.07 -4.08
C GLU A 35 -2.30 -5.20 -2.86
N VAL A 36 -2.21 -3.87 -3.01
CA VAL A 36 -2.54 -2.94 -1.93
C VAL A 36 -3.62 -1.96 -2.39
N VAL A 37 -4.60 -1.69 -1.54
CA VAL A 37 -5.52 -0.56 -1.68
C VAL A 37 -5.15 0.49 -0.64
N SER A 38 -5.03 1.74 -1.07
CA SER A 38 -4.78 2.85 -0.17
C SER A 38 -5.58 4.10 -0.50
N LEU A 39 -5.60 5.03 0.45
CA LEU A 39 -6.24 6.34 0.33
C LEU A 39 -5.19 7.45 0.14
N ASP A 40 -4.07 7.08 -0.47
CA ASP A 40 -3.02 8.00 -0.91
C ASP A 40 -3.42 8.66 -2.23
N ASP A 41 -2.78 9.78 -2.54
CA ASP A 41 -2.89 10.40 -3.85
C ASP A 41 -2.14 9.52 -4.88
N PRO A 42 -2.78 9.13 -6.00
CA PRO A 42 -2.16 8.25 -7.00
C PRO A 42 -0.94 8.86 -7.71
N THR A 43 -0.67 10.15 -7.52
CA THR A 43 0.46 10.86 -8.12
C THR A 43 1.71 10.94 -7.21
N GLU A 44 1.62 10.43 -5.98
CA GLU A 44 2.74 10.45 -5.04
C GLU A 44 3.87 9.49 -5.47
N GLU A 45 5.12 9.89 -5.28
CA GLU A 45 6.32 9.14 -5.73
C GLU A 45 6.35 7.71 -5.18
N PHE A 46 5.97 7.51 -3.91
CA PHE A 46 5.96 6.17 -3.28
C PHE A 46 4.86 5.23 -3.81
N ILE A 47 3.92 5.77 -4.60
CA ILE A 47 2.91 5.02 -5.35
C ILE A 47 3.43 4.74 -6.76
N THR A 48 3.93 5.76 -7.47
CA THR A 48 4.38 5.64 -8.87
C THR A 48 5.62 4.78 -9.03
N ASP A 49 6.52 4.79 -8.04
CA ASP A 49 7.79 4.06 -8.06
C ASP A 49 7.69 2.68 -7.41
N SER A 50 6.48 2.18 -7.13
CA SER A 50 6.30 0.90 -6.47
C SER A 50 6.45 -0.30 -7.41
N ASP A 51 7.19 -1.32 -6.97
CA ASP A 51 7.40 -2.59 -7.70
C ASP A 51 6.19 -3.56 -7.63
N PHE A 52 5.08 -3.14 -7.00
CA PHE A 52 3.88 -3.96 -6.85
C PHE A 52 2.60 -3.13 -7.09
N THR A 53 1.51 -3.81 -7.43
CA THR A 53 0.24 -3.17 -7.75
C THR A 53 -0.35 -2.45 -6.53
N ILE A 54 -0.57 -1.15 -6.69
CA ILE A 54 -1.27 -0.30 -5.72
C ILE A 54 -2.51 0.31 -6.38
N HIS A 55 -3.65 0.12 -5.74
CA HIS A 55 -4.92 0.76 -6.05
C HIS A 55 -5.10 1.97 -5.14
N ALA A 56 -4.45 3.08 -5.51
CA ALA A 56 -4.60 4.36 -4.80
C ALA A 56 -5.93 5.02 -5.17
N LEU A 57 -6.86 5.08 -4.21
CA LEU A 57 -8.22 5.61 -4.43
C LEU A 57 -8.30 7.14 -4.34
N GLY A 58 -7.20 7.80 -3.99
CA GLY A 58 -7.14 9.24 -3.75
C GLY A 58 -7.22 9.60 -2.28
N LYS A 59 -6.83 10.85 -1.99
CA LYS A 59 -6.63 11.37 -0.64
C LYS A 59 -7.86 11.19 0.25
N GLY A 60 -7.65 10.56 1.42
CA GLY A 60 -8.65 10.45 2.48
C GLY A 60 -9.23 11.80 2.92
N LYS A 61 -10.49 11.82 3.37
CA LYS A 61 -11.23 13.07 3.62
C LYS A 61 -11.02 13.64 5.02
N THR A 62 -10.82 12.78 6.02
CA THR A 62 -10.72 13.15 7.43
C THR A 62 -9.42 12.64 8.05
N ALA A 63 -9.16 12.96 9.33
CA ALA A 63 -8.02 12.42 10.08
C ALA A 63 -8.01 10.88 10.16
N TRP A 64 -9.15 10.23 9.92
CA TRP A 64 -9.29 8.77 9.85
C TRP A 64 -9.32 8.25 8.42
N ASN A 65 -9.12 9.12 7.43
CA ASN A 65 -9.20 8.88 5.99
C ASN A 65 -10.56 8.40 5.46
N TYR A 66 -11.61 8.32 6.28
CA TYR A 66 -13.01 8.16 5.83
C TYR A 66 -13.63 9.48 5.38
#